data_AF-A0A2J6X9D9-F1
#
_entry.id   AF-A0A2J6X9D9-F1
#
_cell.length_a   1.000
_cell.length_b   1.000
_cell.length_c   1.000
_cell.angle_alpha   90.00
_cell.angle_beta   90.00
_cell.angle_gamma   90.00
#
_symmetry.space_group_name_H-M   'P 1'
#
loop_
_entity.id
_entity.type
_entity.pdbx_description
1 polymer ?
#
loop_
_entity_poly.entity_id
_entity_poly.type
_entity_poly.pdbx_seq_one_letter_code
_entity_poly.pdbx_strand_id
1 'polypeptide(L)'
;MRDRNINTIESIIRVALGVFIFFVGYEITDFVGKYESGGFPHSNFYGFVFKFHNPLQVILFFVGFVLFLTGITGFCPFKKLFLKR
;
A
#
# COMPACT_ATOMS: atom_id res chain seq x y z
N MET A 1 -24.95 14.69 -6.92
CA MET A 1 -24.72 13.93 -8.17
C MET A 1 -23.63 12.91 -7.89
N ARG A 2 -24.00 11.65 -7.62
CA ARG A 2 -23.07 10.59 -7.20
C ARG A 2 -22.76 9.74 -8.43
N ASP A 3 -21.89 10.26 -9.30
CA ASP A 3 -21.29 9.45 -10.35
C ASP A 3 -20.44 8.39 -9.65
N ARG A 4 -20.99 7.20 -9.46
CA ARG A 4 -20.22 6.01 -9.08
C ARG A 4 -19.27 5.74 -10.23
N ASN A 5 -18.09 6.37 -10.16
CA ASN A 5 -17.15 6.39 -11.27
C ASN A 5 -16.51 5.01 -11.44
N ILE A 6 -16.54 4.14 -10.42
CA ILE A 6 -15.88 2.83 -10.43
C ILE A 6 -16.92 1.71 -10.30
N ASN A 7 -16.72 0.59 -11.02
CA ASN A 7 -17.54 -0.62 -10.86
C ASN A 7 -17.36 -1.21 -9.45
N THR A 8 -18.40 -1.83 -8.89
CA THR A 8 -18.39 -2.40 -7.54
C THR A 8 -17.23 -3.40 -7.35
N ILE A 9 -16.94 -4.21 -8.37
CA ILE A 9 -15.83 -5.18 -8.35
C ILE A 9 -14.48 -4.48 -8.23
N GLU A 10 -14.24 -3.41 -9.00
CA GLU A 10 -12.98 -2.68 -8.96
C GLU A 10 -12.82 -1.90 -7.63
N SER A 11 -13.91 -1.40 -7.06
CA SER A 11 -13.91 -0.85 -5.70
C SER A 11 -13.48 -1.89 -4.66
N ILE A 12 -14.05 -3.10 -4.71
CA ILE A 12 -13.67 -4.21 -3.81
C ILE A 12 -12.19 -4.59 -3.99
N ILE A 13 -11.70 -4.71 -5.23
CA ILE A 13 -10.29 -5.03 -5.51
C ILE A 13 -9.36 -3.95 -4.94
N ARG A 14 -9.70 -2.66 -5.08
CA ARG A 14 -8.90 -1.56 -4.51
C ARG A 14 -8.85 -1.60 -2.99
N VAL A 15 -9.98 -1.88 -2.35
CA VAL A 15 -10.03 -2.06 -0.88
C VAL A 15 -9.16 -3.25 -0.48
N ALA A 16 -9.28 -4.39 -1.15
CA ALA A 16 -8.48 -5.58 -0.88
C ALA A 16 -6.98 -5.33 -1.06
N LEU A 17 -6.58 -4.64 -2.15
CA LEU A 17 -5.18 -4.23 -2.38
C LEU A 17 -4.69 -3.24 -1.32
N GLY A 18 -5.52 -2.28 -0.91
CA GLY A 18 -5.18 -1.34 0.17
C GLY A 18 -4.90 -2.07 1.48
N VAL A 19 -5.78 -3.00 1.88
CA VAL A 19 -5.60 -3.85 3.06
C VAL A 19 -4.36 -4.74 2.94
N PHE A 20 -4.11 -5.32 1.77
CA PHE A 20 -2.91 -6.14 1.53
C PHE A 20 -1.63 -5.31 1.67
N ILE A 21 -1.61 -4.08 1.15
CA ILE A 21 -0.45 -3.19 1.28
C ILE A 21 -0.22 -2.79 2.74
N PHE A 22 -1.27 -2.56 3.53
CA PHE A 22 -1.13 -2.37 4.97
C PHE A 22 -0.49 -3.58 5.66
N PHE A 23 -0.92 -4.79 5.28
CA PHE A 23 -0.33 -6.03 5.79
C PHE A 23 1.17 -6.12 5.46
N VAL A 24 1.55 -5.83 4.21
CA VAL A 24 2.97 -5.80 3.80
C VAL A 24 3.77 -4.76 4.57
N GLY A 25 3.22 -3.57 4.80
CA GLY A 25 3.87 -2.55 5.62
C GLY A 25 4.11 -3.00 7.06
N TYR A 26 3.17 -3.78 7.63
CA TYR A 26 3.31 -4.37 8.96
C TYR A 26 4.41 -5.46 9.00
N GLU A 27 4.46 -6.34 8.00
CA GLU A 27 5.51 -7.36 7.85
C GLU A 27 6.92 -6.74 7.76
N ILE A 28 7.06 -5.57 7.14
CA ILE A 28 8.35 -4.85 7.14
C ILE A 28 8.76 -4.43 8.55
N THR A 29 7.81 -4.05 9.42
CA THR A 29 8.09 -3.74 10.84
C THR A 29 8.62 -4.97 11.56
N ASP A 30 7.95 -6.12 11.36
CA ASP A 30 8.34 -7.39 11.98
C ASP A 30 9.70 -7.87 11.45
N PHE A 31 9.95 -7.70 10.16
CA PHE A 31 11.25 -7.95 9.54
C PHE A 31 12.36 -7.13 10.19
N VAL A 32 12.16 -5.82 10.40
CA VAL A 32 13.15 -4.94 11.04
C VAL A 32 13.49 -5.44 12.44
N GLY A 33 12.48 -5.78 13.26
CA GLY A 33 12.71 -6.30 14.61
C GLY A 33 13.48 -7.62 14.61
N LYS A 34 13.13 -8.54 13.70
CA LYS A 34 13.85 -9.82 13.52
C LYS A 34 15.26 -9.64 12.95
N TYR A 35 15.49 -8.63 12.11
CA TYR A 35 16.81 -8.33 11.56
C TYR A 35 17.74 -7.80 12.66
N GLU A 36 17.26 -6.91 13.53
CA GLU A 36 18.02 -6.42 14.68
C GLU A 36 18.36 -7.52 15.70
N SER A 37 17.46 -8.49 15.89
CA SER A 37 17.69 -9.63 16.78
C SER A 37 18.60 -10.72 16.17
N GLY A 38 19.18 -10.50 14.98
CA GLY A 38 20.04 -11.48 14.30
C GLY A 38 19.29 -12.64 13.65
N GLY A 39 17.97 -12.54 13.48
CA GLY A 39 17.12 -13.57 12.88
C GLY A 39 17.25 -13.71 11.36
N PHE A 40 18.00 -12.82 10.70
CA PHE A 40 18.23 -12.82 9.26
C PHE A 40 19.73 -12.71 8.92
N PRO A 41 20.18 -13.35 7.84
CA PRO A 41 21.56 -13.23 7.38
C PRO A 41 21.86 -11.80 6.91
N HIS A 42 23.07 -11.31 7.20
CA HIS A 42 23.52 -10.00 6.75
C HIS A 42 23.80 -10.04 5.24
N SER A 43 22.80 -9.65 4.43
CA SER A 43 22.92 -9.48 2.99
C SER A 43 22.72 -8.00 2.62
N ASN A 44 23.29 -7.59 1.47
CA ASN A 44 23.12 -6.23 0.95
C ASN A 44 21.64 -5.85 0.75
N PHE A 45 20.81 -6.83 0.38
CA PHE A 45 19.37 -6.64 0.21
C PHE A 45 18.68 -6.37 1.56
N TYR A 46 18.92 -7.22 2.56
CA TYR A 46 18.32 -7.06 3.88
C TYR A 46 18.79 -5.80 4.59
N GLY A 47 20.08 -5.44 4.43
CA GLY A 47 20.62 -4.17 4.93
C GLY A 47 19.98 -2.94 4.26
N PHE A 48 19.65 -3.02 2.96
CA PHE A 48 18.89 -1.97 2.29
C PHE A 48 17.49 -1.84 2.85
N VAL A 49 16.74 -2.95 2.97
CA VAL A 49 15.38 -2.94 3.51
C VAL A 49 15.37 -2.41 4.95
N PHE A 50 16.33 -2.82 5.78
CA PHE A 50 16.49 -2.30 7.13
C PHE A 50 16.81 -0.81 7.15
N LYS A 51 17.74 -0.33 6.31
CA LYS A 51 18.11 1.10 6.28
C LYS A 51 16.97 2.00 5.80
N PHE A 52 16.15 1.52 4.86
CA PHE A 52 15.07 2.29 4.25
C PHE A 52 13.68 1.85 4.75
N HIS A 53 13.59 1.12 5.86
CA HIS A 53 12.31 0.60 6.37
C HIS A 53 11.28 1.71 6.61
N ASN A 54 11.71 2.81 7.24
CA ASN A 54 10.86 3.95 7.57
C ASN A 54 10.23 4.60 6.32
N PRO A 55 11.01 5.06 5.33
CA PRO A 55 10.42 5.62 4.11
C PRO A 55 9.59 4.60 3.33
N LEU A 56 9.99 3.32 3.30
CA LEU A 56 9.18 2.26 2.66
C LEU A 56 7.82 2.08 3.34
N GLN A 57 7.78 2.03 4.67
CA GLN A 57 6.54 1.94 5.44
C GLN A 57 5.64 3.13 5.21
N VAL A 58 6.17 4.35 5.25
CA VAL A 58 5.40 5.58 5.01
C VAL A 58 4.77 5.55 3.61
N ILE A 59 5.54 5.17 2.59
CA ILE A 59 5.03 5.06 1.21
C ILE A 59 3.95 3.99 1.12
N LEU A 60 4.18 2.80 1.68
CA LEU A 60 3.21 1.70 1.65
C LEU A 60 1.92 2.08 2.36
N PHE A 61 2.00 2.64 3.57
CA PHE A 61 0.80 3.07 4.31
C PHE A 61 0.06 4.19 3.59
N PHE A 62 0.79 5.15 3.01
CA PHE A 62 0.15 6.21 2.23
C PHE A 62 -0.57 5.66 0.99
N VAL A 63 0.09 4.79 0.21
CA VAL A 63 -0.50 4.16 -0.98
C VAL A 63 -1.68 3.26 -0.60
N GLY A 64 -1.54 2.46 0.46
CA GLY A 64 -2.59 1.60 1.01
C GLY A 64 -3.82 2.42 1.43
N PHE A 65 -3.59 3.55 2.11
CA PHE A 65 -4.66 4.47 2.53
C PHE A 65 -5.39 5.10 1.35
N VAL A 66 -4.66 5.57 0.34
CA VAL A 66 -5.26 6.14 -0.89
C VAL A 66 -6.08 5.08 -1.62
N LEU A 67 -5.59 3.85 -1.76
CA LEU A 67 -6.32 2.75 -2.41
C LEU A 67 -7.56 2.35 -1.62
N PHE A 68 -7.44 2.25 -0.30
CA PHE A 68 -8.56 1.95 0.59
C PHE A 68 -9.65 3.03 0.52
N LEU A 69 -9.27 4.30 0.65
CA LEU A 69 -10.22 5.42 0.55
C LEU A 69 -10.87 5.53 -0.82
N THR A 70 -10.10 5.44 -1.90
CA THR A 70 -10.65 5.50 -3.27
C THR A 70 -11.54 4.29 -3.58
N GLY A 71 -11.22 3.13 -3.00
CA GLY A 71 -12.06 1.94 -2.99
C GLY A 71 -13.41 2.19 -2.31
N ILE A 72 -13.41 2.55 -1.02
CA ILE A 72 -14.63 2.80 -0.22
C ILE A 72 -15.52 3.89 -0.82
N THR A 73 -14.91 5.01 -1.21
CA THR A 73 -15.66 6.15 -1.76
C THR A 73 -16.21 5.86 -3.16
N GLY A 74 -15.72 4.82 -3.83
CA GLY A 74 -16.06 4.52 -5.23
C GLY A 74 -15.64 5.65 -6.17
N PHE A 75 -14.64 6.45 -5.76
CA PHE A 75 -14.15 7.61 -6.48
C PHE A 75 -12.73 7.36 -6.98
N CYS A 76 -12.56 7.29 -8.31
CA CYS A 76 -11.25 7.20 -8.93
C CYS A 76 -10.95 8.54 -9.61
N PRO A 77 -10.04 9.38 -9.05
CA PRO A 77 -9.67 10.65 -9.67
C PRO A 77 -9.04 10.44 -11.04
N PHE A 78 -8.25 9.38 -11.20
CA PHE A 78 -7.61 9.04 -12.47
C PHE A 78 -8.60 8.67 -13.57
N LYS A 79 -9.68 7.93 -13.27
CA LYS A 79 -10.68 7.58 -14.27
C LYS A 79 -11.35 8.84 -14.85
N LYS A 80 -11.61 9.84 -14.01
CA LYS A 80 -12.13 11.14 -14.44
C LYS A 80 -11.11 11.95 -15.25
N LEU A 81 -9.82 11.81 -14.98
CA LEU A 81 -8.75 12.48 -15.73
C LEU A 81 -8.54 11.86 -17.13
N PHE A 82 -8.61 10.53 -17.24
CA PHE A 82 -8.41 9.80 -18.51
C PHE A 82 -9.65 9.80 -19.42
N LEU A 83 -10.87 9.85 -18.87
CA LEU A 83 -12.11 9.97 -19.66
C LEU A 83 -12.41 11.40 -20.14
N LYS A 84 -11.69 12.41 -19.64
CA LYS A 84 -11.87 13.81 -20.04
C LYS A 84 -10.98 14.22 -21.22
N ARG A 85 -10.43 13.23 -21.93
CA ARG A 85 -9.59 13.41 -23.11
C ARG A 85 -10.33 12.95 -24.34
#